data_AF-A0A4Q5IW86-F1
#
_entry.id   AF-A0A4Q5IW86-F1
#
_cell.length_a   1.000
_cell.length_b   1.000
_cell.length_c   1.000
_cell.angle_alpha   90.00
_cell.angle_beta   90.00
_cell.angle_gamma   90.00
#
_symmetry.space_group_name_H-M   'P 1'
#
loop_
_entity.id
_entity.type
_entity.pdbx_description
1 polymer ?
#
loop_
_entity_poly.entity_id
_entity_poly.type
_entity_poly.pdbx_seq_one_letter_code
_entity_poly.pdbx_strand_id
1 'polypeptide(L)'
;MPTTSRHLVTALAVVLLADLVGGLLSVATGVNSWADAWGSTALLAAPVPMIVAQAVLTWVAVTRGPRATVVACVLLALACFLSVVSGFFDGGLGNDALTPALSAYQAFLLVATGVLGVAALRRALAQRTRTSASRPRNAA
;
A
#
# COMPACT_ATOMS: atom_id res chain seq x y z
N MET A 1 14.08 9.24 14.77
CA MET A 1 14.82 8.89 13.53
C MET A 1 13.97 9.17 12.30
N PRO A 2 14.38 10.10 11.43
CA PRO A 2 13.67 10.45 10.19
C PRO A 2 13.57 9.30 9.17
N THR A 3 14.46 8.32 9.26
CA THR A 3 14.66 7.26 8.24
C THR A 3 13.45 6.34 8.08
N THR A 4 12.83 5.87 9.17
CA THR A 4 11.65 4.99 9.09
C THR A 4 10.45 5.71 8.48
N SER A 5 10.27 7.00 8.76
CA SER A 5 9.22 7.79 8.13
C SER A 5 9.52 8.02 6.64
N ARG A 6 10.78 8.30 6.29
CA ARG A 6 11.18 8.44 4.87
C ARG A 6 10.94 7.16 4.09
N HIS A 7 11.30 5.99 4.61
CA HIS A 7 11.06 4.72 3.92
C HIS A 7 9.57 4.47 3.67
N LEU A 8 8.71 4.78 4.64
CA LEU A 8 7.26 4.63 4.47
C LEU A 8 6.72 5.57 3.38
N VAL A 9 7.15 6.83 3.38
CA VAL A 9 6.73 7.82 2.38
C VAL A 9 7.27 7.45 0.99
N THR A 10 8.52 7.01 0.89
CA THR A 10 9.11 6.55 -0.38
C THR A 10 8.38 5.33 -0.91
N ALA A 11 8.06 4.34 -0.05
CA ALA A 11 7.29 3.17 -0.47
C ALA A 11 5.89 3.57 -0.96
N LEU A 12 5.20 4.48 -0.27
CA LEU A 12 3.92 5.01 -0.74
C LEU A 12 4.08 5.70 -2.10
N ALA A 13 5.08 6.57 -2.27
CA ALA A 13 5.31 7.28 -3.52
C ALA A 13 5.52 6.31 -4.70
N VAL A 14 6.25 5.21 -4.49
CA VAL A 14 6.43 4.16 -5.49
C VAL A 14 5.10 3.50 -5.84
N VAL A 15 4.27 3.16 -4.84
CA VAL A 15 2.93 2.58 -5.07
C VAL A 15 2.04 3.54 -5.85
N LEU A 16 1.97 4.82 -5.46
CA LEU A 16 1.18 5.83 -6.17
C LEU A 16 1.60 6.01 -7.62
N LEU A 17 2.90 6.01 -7.89
CA LEU A 17 3.43 6.08 -9.26
C LEU A 17 3.11 4.80 -10.04
N ALA A 18 3.19 3.64 -9.41
CA ALA A 18 2.81 2.37 -10.03
C ALA A 18 1.31 2.33 -10.35
N ASP A 19 0.44 2.79 -9.45
CA ASP A 19 -1.01 2.87 -9.72
C ASP A 19 -1.33 3.84 -10.86
N LEU A 20 -0.64 4.99 -10.92
CA LEU A 20 -0.81 5.94 -12.01
C LEU A 20 -0.37 5.35 -13.35
N VAL A 21 0.84 4.80 -13.41
CA VAL A 21 1.38 4.21 -14.65
C VAL A 21 0.56 2.99 -15.06
N GLY A 22 0.14 2.16 -14.12
CA GLY A 22 -0.68 0.98 -14.37
C GLY A 22 -2.05 1.31 -14.95
N GLY A 23 -2.73 2.33 -14.43
CA GLY A 23 -4.00 2.79 -14.99
C GLY A 23 -3.81 3.37 -16.40
N LEU A 24 -2.76 4.17 -16.62
CA LEU A 24 -2.44 4.69 -17.96
C LEU A 24 -2.11 3.57 -18.96
N LEU A 25 -1.34 2.56 -18.53
CA LEU A 25 -1.04 1.38 -19.35
C LEU A 25 -2.34 0.63 -19.69
N SER A 26 -3.21 0.41 -18.71
CA SER A 26 -4.48 -0.30 -18.91
C SER A 26 -5.35 0.37 -19.97
N VAL A 27 -5.43 1.71 -19.95
CA VAL A 27 -6.12 2.48 -20.98
C VAL A 27 -5.41 2.36 -22.33
N ALA A 28 -4.09 2.55 -22.36
CA ALA A 28 -3.32 2.55 -23.60
C ALA A 28 -3.35 1.19 -24.32
N THR A 29 -3.47 0.09 -23.58
CA THR A 29 -3.58 -1.28 -24.12
C THR A 29 -5.03 -1.73 -24.32
N GLY A 30 -6.02 -0.87 -24.03
CA GLY A 30 -7.44 -1.18 -24.20
C GLY A 30 -8.00 -2.21 -23.20
N VAL A 31 -7.28 -2.47 -22.11
CA VAL A 31 -7.68 -3.42 -21.06
C VAL A 31 -8.79 -2.83 -20.19
N ASN A 32 -8.72 -1.54 -19.89
CA ASN A 32 -9.80 -0.80 -19.23
C ASN A 32 -10.10 0.50 -19.98
N SER A 33 -11.33 1.01 -19.84
CA SER A 33 -11.67 2.38 -20.24
C SER A 33 -11.06 3.39 -19.25
N TRP A 34 -11.02 4.67 -19.61
CA TRP A 34 -10.61 5.74 -18.69
C TRP A 34 -11.42 5.78 -17.39
N ALA A 35 -12.70 5.43 -17.44
CA ALA A 35 -13.57 5.42 -16.26
C ALA A 35 -13.28 4.21 -15.34
N ASP A 36 -12.76 3.13 -15.91
CA ASP A 36 -12.55 1.85 -15.21
C ASP A 36 -11.10 1.65 -14.75
N ALA A 37 -10.14 2.40 -15.30
CA ALA A 37 -8.71 2.22 -15.08
C ALA A 37 -8.26 2.39 -13.61
N TRP A 38 -9.06 3.05 -12.78
CA TRP A 38 -8.92 3.09 -11.31
C TRP A 38 -10.23 2.77 -10.59
N GLY A 39 -11.15 2.11 -11.28
CA GLY A 39 -12.42 1.64 -10.75
C GLY A 39 -12.28 0.32 -10.01
N SER A 40 -13.42 -0.27 -9.64
CA SER A 40 -13.45 -1.60 -9.00
C SER A 40 -13.04 -2.75 -9.93
N THR A 41 -12.98 -2.50 -11.24
CA THR A 41 -12.62 -3.46 -12.29
C THR A 41 -11.21 -3.21 -12.86
N ALA A 42 -10.43 -2.33 -12.22
CA ALA A 42 -9.07 -2.02 -12.63
C ALA A 42 -8.15 -3.25 -12.43
N LEU A 43 -7.50 -3.69 -13.52
CA LEU A 43 -6.61 -4.86 -13.47
C LEU A 43 -5.15 -4.49 -13.18
N LEU A 44 -4.72 -3.29 -13.58
CA LEU A 44 -3.33 -2.84 -13.48
C LEU A 44 -3.11 -1.68 -12.50
N ALA A 45 -4.13 -1.26 -11.78
CA ALA A 45 -4.03 -0.24 -10.74
C ALA A 45 -4.97 -0.55 -9.59
N ALA A 46 -4.62 -0.09 -8.39
CA ALA A 46 -5.55 -0.13 -7.28
C ALA A 46 -6.76 0.79 -7.52
N PRO A 47 -7.96 0.43 -7.00
CA PRO A 47 -9.11 1.33 -7.01
C PRO A 47 -8.82 2.62 -6.25
N VAL A 48 -9.31 3.77 -6.74
CA VAL A 48 -9.10 5.09 -6.11
C VAL A 48 -9.38 5.09 -4.60
N PRO A 49 -10.48 4.50 -4.08
CA PRO A 49 -10.73 4.49 -2.64
C PRO A 49 -9.60 3.85 -1.83
N MET A 50 -8.94 2.82 -2.38
CA MET A 50 -7.82 2.15 -1.73
C MET A 50 -6.56 3.00 -1.73
N ILE A 51 -6.24 3.63 -2.87
CA ILE A 51 -5.12 4.56 -3.02
C ILE A 51 -5.24 5.70 -1.99
N VAL A 52 -6.44 6.30 -1.89
CA VAL A 52 -6.73 7.36 -0.93
C VAL A 52 -6.56 6.87 0.50
N ALA A 53 -7.07 5.68 0.84
CA ALA A 53 -6.92 5.11 2.17
C ALA A 53 -5.44 4.92 2.54
N GLN A 54 -4.62 4.39 1.62
CA GLN A 54 -3.18 4.20 1.85
C GLN A 54 -2.46 5.53 2.07
N ALA A 55 -2.79 6.56 1.29
CA ALA A 55 -2.23 7.90 1.42
C ALA A 55 -2.59 8.54 2.77
N VAL A 56 -3.87 8.50 3.15
CA VAL A 56 -4.37 9.06 4.42
C VAL A 56 -3.74 8.33 5.62
N LEU A 57 -3.71 7.01 5.61
CA LEU A 57 -3.12 6.22 6.70
C LEU A 57 -1.62 6.48 6.83
N THR A 58 -0.91 6.60 5.72
CA THR A 58 0.51 6.99 5.73
C THR A 58 0.70 8.39 6.31
N TRP A 59 -0.11 9.36 5.90
CA TRP A 59 -0.08 10.71 6.43
C TRP A 59 -0.34 10.76 7.94
N VAL A 60 -1.35 10.04 8.43
CA VAL A 60 -1.63 9.91 9.87
C VAL A 60 -0.45 9.27 10.59
N ALA A 61 0.16 8.23 10.00
CA ALA A 61 1.30 7.53 10.58
C ALA A 61 2.56 8.40 10.75
N VAL A 62 2.73 9.44 9.93
CA VAL A 62 3.89 10.35 9.99
C VAL A 62 3.62 11.67 10.72
N THR A 63 2.37 12.09 10.86
CA THR A 63 2.03 13.40 11.47
C THR A 63 1.45 13.33 12.87
N ARG A 64 0.81 12.22 13.27
CA ARG A 64 0.09 12.11 14.55
C ARG A 64 0.96 11.46 15.65
N GLY A 65 0.43 11.50 16.88
CA GLY A 65 1.09 10.94 18.06
C GLY A 65 1.21 9.42 18.08
N PRO A 66 1.94 8.86 19.07
CA PRO A 66 2.42 7.47 19.08
C PRO A 66 1.33 6.40 18.94
N ARG A 67 0.17 6.59 19.59
CA ARG A 67 -0.97 5.64 19.51
C ARG A 67 -1.59 5.65 18.11
N ALA A 68 -1.85 6.84 17.56
CA ALA A 68 -2.40 6.99 16.22
C ALA A 68 -1.46 6.42 15.15
N THR A 69 -0.13 6.60 15.31
CA THR A 69 0.86 5.98 14.44
C THR A 69 0.73 4.47 14.38
N VAL A 70 0.62 3.79 15.52
CA VAL A 70 0.50 2.32 15.57
C VAL A 70 -0.78 1.87 14.87
N VAL A 71 -1.92 2.50 15.20
CA VAL A 71 -3.20 2.14 14.59
C VAL A 71 -3.15 2.33 13.07
N ALA A 72 -2.70 3.49 12.61
CA ALA A 72 -2.61 3.79 11.18
C ALA A 72 -1.67 2.83 10.43
N CYS A 73 -0.51 2.49 11.02
CA CYS A 73 0.41 1.53 10.42
C CYS A 73 -0.15 0.10 10.34
N VAL A 74 -0.90 -0.33 11.36
CA VAL A 74 -1.55 -1.65 11.36
C VAL A 74 -2.66 -1.69 10.31
N LEU A 75 -3.52 -0.67 10.26
CA LEU A 75 -4.56 -0.57 9.24
C LEU A 75 -3.98 -0.51 7.83
N LEU A 76 -2.89 0.23 7.64
CA LEU A 76 -2.19 0.30 6.36
C LEU A 76 -1.62 -1.06 5.95
N ALA A 77 -0.97 -1.77 6.87
CA ALA A 77 -0.44 -3.10 6.62
C ALA A 77 -1.55 -4.11 6.27
N LEU A 78 -2.67 -4.06 6.98
CA LEU A 78 -3.84 -4.90 6.69
C LEU A 78 -4.44 -4.57 5.31
N ALA A 79 -4.61 -3.29 4.99
CA ALA A 79 -5.10 -2.86 3.68
C ALA A 79 -4.18 -3.31 2.54
N CYS A 80 -2.86 -3.17 2.70
CA CYS A 80 -1.88 -3.66 1.72
C CYS A 80 -1.92 -5.19 1.59
N PHE A 81 -2.06 -5.91 2.71
CA PHE A 81 -2.16 -7.37 2.67
C PHE A 81 -3.43 -7.84 1.95
N LEU A 82 -4.59 -7.26 2.30
CA LEU A 82 -5.85 -7.56 1.63
C LEU A 82 -5.81 -7.20 0.15
N SER A 83 -5.14 -6.10 -0.21
CA SER A 83 -4.91 -5.71 -1.60
C SER A 83 -4.05 -6.72 -2.35
N VAL A 84 -2.97 -7.23 -1.74
CA VAL A 84 -2.13 -8.25 -2.37
C VAL A 84 -2.94 -9.53 -2.56
N VAL A 85 -3.62 -9.99 -1.53
CA VAL A 85 -4.47 -11.19 -1.59
C VAL A 85 -5.55 -11.04 -2.66
N SER A 86 -6.30 -9.94 -2.63
CA SER A 86 -7.33 -9.63 -3.62
C SER A 86 -6.73 -9.51 -5.02
N GLY A 87 -5.62 -8.81 -5.23
CA GLY A 87 -5.00 -8.70 -6.55
C GLY A 87 -4.49 -10.03 -7.11
N PHE A 88 -4.09 -10.98 -6.25
CA PHE A 88 -3.80 -12.35 -6.66
C PHE A 88 -5.04 -13.12 -7.12
N PHE A 89 -6.19 -12.93 -6.45
CA PHE A 89 -7.43 -13.66 -6.74
C PHE A 89 -8.33 -13.01 -7.81
N ASP A 90 -8.46 -11.69 -7.76
CA ASP A 90 -9.35 -10.84 -8.57
C ASP A 90 -8.62 -10.25 -9.80
N GLY A 91 -7.30 -10.06 -9.68
CA GLY A 91 -6.51 -9.26 -10.62
C GLY A 91 -5.83 -10.02 -11.75
N GLY A 92 -5.66 -11.35 -11.71
CA GLY A 92 -5.24 -12.07 -12.91
C GLY A 92 -3.73 -12.29 -13.14
N LEU A 93 -3.06 -13.01 -12.23
CA LEU A 93 -1.82 -13.74 -12.59
C LEU A 93 -2.04 -14.89 -13.61
N GLY A 94 -3.22 -14.94 -14.23
CA GLY A 94 -3.59 -15.81 -15.34
C GLY A 94 -4.85 -15.33 -16.07
N ASN A 95 -5.11 -14.01 -16.08
CA ASN A 95 -6.23 -13.46 -16.84
C ASN A 95 -5.85 -13.40 -18.32
N ASP A 96 -6.67 -14.00 -19.19
CA ASP A 96 -6.42 -14.12 -20.63
C ASP A 96 -6.28 -12.77 -21.35
N ALA A 97 -6.81 -11.69 -20.78
CA ALA A 97 -6.70 -10.34 -21.32
C ALA A 97 -5.32 -9.69 -21.07
N LEU A 98 -4.49 -10.26 -20.19
CA LEU A 98 -3.18 -9.72 -19.86
C LEU A 98 -2.08 -10.39 -20.68
N THR A 99 -1.35 -9.59 -21.45
CA THR A 99 -0.09 -10.05 -22.05
C THR A 99 0.95 -10.33 -20.96
N PRO A 100 1.97 -11.17 -21.22
CA PRO A 100 3.00 -11.48 -20.22
C PRO A 100 3.69 -10.24 -19.61
N ALA A 101 3.84 -9.17 -20.41
CA ALA A 101 4.40 -7.91 -19.94
C ALA A 101 3.48 -7.20 -18.93
N LEU A 102 2.16 -7.23 -19.15
CA LEU A 102 1.19 -6.63 -18.23
C LEU A 102 1.06 -7.46 -16.95
N SER A 103 1.11 -8.79 -17.03
CA SER A 103 1.17 -9.66 -15.85
C SER A 103 2.44 -9.40 -15.02
N ALA A 104 3.58 -9.18 -15.67
CA ALA A 104 4.82 -8.80 -14.98
C ALA A 104 4.68 -7.43 -14.28
N TYR A 105 4.02 -6.46 -14.93
CA TYR A 105 3.72 -5.16 -14.34
C TYR A 105 2.83 -5.28 -13.11
N GLN A 106 1.79 -6.10 -13.18
CA GLN A 106 0.91 -6.36 -12.06
C GLN A 106 1.64 -7.04 -10.91
N ALA A 107 2.50 -8.03 -11.19
CA ALA A 107 3.35 -8.65 -10.17
C ALA A 107 4.24 -7.60 -9.48
N PHE A 108 4.82 -6.67 -10.25
CA PHE A 108 5.57 -5.54 -9.71
C PHE A 108 4.70 -4.66 -8.78
N LEU A 109 3.48 -4.32 -9.17
CA LEU A 109 2.55 -3.53 -8.35
C LEU A 109 2.20 -4.23 -7.04
N LEU A 110 1.95 -5.54 -7.08
CA LEU A 110 1.68 -6.35 -5.88
C LEU A 110 2.90 -6.39 -4.95
N VAL A 111 4.11 -6.54 -5.50
CA VAL A 111 5.35 -6.49 -4.73
C VAL A 111 5.54 -5.12 -4.09
N ALA A 112 5.34 -4.02 -4.84
CA ALA A 112 5.45 -2.66 -4.31
C ALA A 112 4.47 -2.42 -3.15
N THR A 113 3.21 -2.86 -3.32
CA THR A 113 2.17 -2.79 -2.28
C THR A 113 2.54 -3.63 -1.05
N GLY A 114 3.07 -4.84 -1.26
CA GLY A 114 3.59 -5.69 -0.20
C GLY A 114 4.73 -5.03 0.59
N VAL A 115 5.67 -4.39 -0.10
CA VAL A 115 6.78 -3.64 0.52
C VAL A 115 6.25 -2.48 1.38
N LEU A 116 5.25 -1.74 0.91
CA LEU A 116 4.59 -0.70 1.70
C LEU A 116 3.96 -1.27 2.98
N GLY A 117 3.24 -2.39 2.87
CA GLY A 117 2.64 -3.08 4.01
C GLY A 117 3.67 -3.54 5.05
N VAL A 118 4.78 -4.13 4.60
CA VAL A 118 5.89 -4.54 5.47
C VAL A 118 6.56 -3.34 6.14
N ALA A 119 6.78 -2.25 5.39
CA ALA A 119 7.35 -1.01 5.94
C ALA A 119 6.45 -0.42 7.04
N ALA A 120 5.13 -0.43 6.82
CA ALA A 120 4.14 -0.01 7.80
C ALA A 120 4.19 -0.87 9.07
N LEU A 121 4.21 -2.20 8.92
CA LEU A 121 4.28 -3.12 10.07
C LEU A 121 5.57 -2.94 10.88
N ARG A 122 6.73 -2.82 10.21
CA ARG A 122 8.01 -2.55 10.87
C ARG A 122 7.98 -1.25 11.67
N ARG A 123 7.32 -0.21 11.14
CA ARG A 123 7.13 1.06 11.86
C ARG A 123 6.23 0.89 13.09
N ALA A 124 5.12 0.14 12.98
CA ALA A 124 4.24 -0.13 14.11
C ALA A 124 4.98 -0.84 15.26
N LEU A 125 5.77 -1.87 14.93
CA LEU A 125 6.56 -2.62 15.90
C LEU A 125 7.61 -1.74 16.58
N ALA A 126 8.35 -0.93 15.81
CA ALA A 126 9.34 0.00 16.35
C ALA A 126 8.71 1.08 17.27
N GLN A 127 7.46 1.47 17.02
CA GLN A 127 6.75 2.43 17.86
C GLN A 127 6.23 1.80 19.16
N ARG A 128 5.79 0.53 19.11
CA ARG A 128 5.35 -0.22 20.31
C ARG A 128 6.51 -0.43 21.29
N THR A 129 7.68 -0.84 20.82
CA THR A 129 8.85 -1.06 21.68
C THR A 129 9.29 0.20 22.42
N ARG A 130 9.26 1.36 21.73
CA ARG A 130 9.54 2.68 22.35
C ARG A 130 8.53 3.06 23.43
N THR A 131 7.25 2.85 23.16
CA THR A 131 6.17 3.19 24.10
C THR A 131 6.28 2.35 25.39
N SER A 132 6.64 1.07 25.26
CA SER A 132 6.86 0.20 26.41
C SER A 132 8.08 0.62 27.24
N ALA A 133 9.18 1.03 26.60
CA ALA A 133 10.38 1.51 27.29
C ALA A 133 10.17 2.84 28.04
N SER A 134 9.24 3.68 27.58
CA SER A 134 8.91 4.97 28.21
C SER A 134 7.93 4.88 29.39
N ARG A 135 7.35 3.71 29.69
CA ARG A 135 6.40 3.57 30.80
C ARG A 135 7.18 3.45 32.12
N PRO A 136 7.11 4.44 33.04
CA PRO A 136 7.91 4.42 34.27
C PRO A 136 7.53 3.24 35.16
N ARG A 137 8.55 2.61 35.74
CA ARG A 137 8.49 1.42 36.60
C ARG A 137 8.03 1.73 38.03
N ASN A 138 7.21 2.76 38.22
CA ASN A 138 6.72 3.23 39.52
C ASN A 138 5.19 3.18 39.50
N ALA A 139 4.66 1.97 39.49
CA ALA A 139 3.27 1.65 39.80
C ALA A 139 3.26 0.24 40.38
N ALA A 140 3.97 0.08 41.49
CA ALA A 140 3.95 -1.08 42.38
C ALA A 140 3.88 -0.52 43.80
#